data_AF-A0A853EJ63-F1
#
_entry.id   AF-A0A853EJ63-F1
#
_cell.length_a   1.000
_cell.length_b   1.000
_cell.length_c   1.000
_cell.angle_alpha   90.00
_cell.angle_beta   90.00
_cell.angle_gamma   90.00
#
_symmetry.space_group_name_H-M   'P 1'
#
loop_
_entity.id
_entity.type
_entity.pdbx_description
1 polymer ?
#
loop_
_entity_poly.entity_id
_entity_poly.type
_entity_poly.pdbx_seq_one_letter_code
_entity_poly.pdbx_strand_id
1 'polypeptide(L)' 'MKNNAASVTNRTNYPVIVYYNSNYGGRSQVIPAGASADLDSGLKNENASHYLDIPKPCVGVCPV' A
#
# COMPACT_ATOMS: atom_id res chain seq x y z
N MET A 1 8.06 -9.00 11.98
CA MET A 1 6.99 -9.95 11.58
C MET A 1 6.70 -9.73 10.12
N LYS A 2 6.60 -10.80 9.33
CA LYS A 2 6.22 -10.77 7.91
C LYS A 2 4.85 -11.43 7.76
N ASN A 3 4.10 -11.02 6.76
CA ASN A 3 2.74 -11.42 6.51
C ASN A 3 2.63 -12.20 5.20
N ASN A 4 1.84 -13.28 5.24
CA ASN A 4 1.69 -14.23 4.14
C ASN A 4 0.62 -13.77 3.12
N ALA A 5 0.69 -12.51 2.68
CA ALA A 5 -0.26 -11.97 1.70
C ALA A 5 0.25 -12.17 0.27
N ALA A 6 -0.61 -12.72 -0.58
CA ALA A 6 -0.35 -12.95 -2.00
C ALA A 6 -1.07 -11.97 -2.93
N SER A 7 -2.21 -11.44 -2.50
CA SER A 7 -3.01 -10.50 -3.26
C SER A 7 -3.48 -9.37 -2.36
N VAL A 8 -3.64 -8.20 -2.94
CA VAL A 8 -4.15 -7.02 -2.23
C VAL A 8 -5.32 -6.47 -3.01
N THR A 9 -6.45 -6.33 -2.31
CA THR A 9 -7.64 -5.67 -2.85
C THR A 9 -7.77 -4.31 -2.20
N ASN A 10 -7.47 -3.27 -2.96
CA ASN A 10 -7.65 -1.91 -2.52
C ASN A 10 -9.12 -1.51 -2.70
N ARG A 11 -9.88 -1.46 -1.61
CA ARG A 11 -11.29 -1.02 -1.61
C ARG A 11 -11.45 0.49 -1.34
N THR A 12 -10.34 1.22 -1.30
CA THR A 12 -10.35 2.67 -1.05
C THR A 12 -10.19 3.45 -2.35
N ASN A 13 -10.62 4.71 -2.37
CA ASN A 13 -10.45 5.62 -3.51
C ASN A 13 -9.03 6.21 -3.60
N TYR A 14 -8.05 5.61 -2.91
CA TYR A 14 -6.68 6.11 -2.82
C TYR A 14 -5.68 4.99 -3.08
N PRO A 15 -4.48 5.29 -3.62
CA PRO A 15 -3.48 4.26 -3.87
C PRO A 15 -2.92 3.68 -2.55
N VAL A 16 -2.74 2.36 -2.52
CA VAL A 16 -2.12 1.64 -1.40
C VAL A 16 -0.74 1.19 -1.81
N ILE A 17 0.27 1.52 -1.01
CA ILE A 17 1.65 1.11 -1.21
C ILE A 17 1.96 -0.01 -0.23
N VAL A 18 2.30 -1.19 -0.74
CA VAL A 18 2.66 -2.35 0.08
C VAL A 18 4.17 -2.47 0.11
N TYR A 19 4.75 -2.70 1.28
CA TYR A 19 6.20 -2.77 1.48
C TYR A 19 6.62 -4.14 1.97
N TYR A 20 7.78 -4.57 1.45
CA TYR A 20 8.45 -5.80 1.84
C TYR A 20 8.91 -5.76 3.30
N ASN A 21 9.60 -4.68 3.74
CA ASN A 21 10.06 -4.57 5.13
C ASN A 21 9.11 -3.75 6.00
N SER A 22 9.23 -3.95 7.31
CA SER A 22 8.68 -3.03 8.31
C SER A 22 9.38 -1.66 8.20
N ASN A 23 8.73 -0.59 8.63
CA ASN A 23 9.17 0.81 8.48
C ASN A 23 9.18 1.35 7.04
N TYR A 24 8.30 0.86 6.16
CA TYR A 24 8.17 1.36 4.78
C TYR A 24 9.47 1.24 3.96
N GLY A 25 10.30 0.26 4.30
CA GLY A 25 11.61 0.05 3.68
C GLY A 25 11.60 -1.03 2.59
N GLY A 26 12.52 -0.91 1.64
CA GLY A 26 12.80 -1.94 0.64
C GLY A 26 11.82 -1.94 -0.52
N ARG A 27 11.59 -3.13 -1.09
CA ARG A 27 10.74 -3.32 -2.27
C ARG A 27 9.31 -2.93 -1.93
N SER A 28 8.70 -2.10 -2.78
CA SER A 28 7.33 -1.67 -2.62
C SER A 28 6.55 -1.83 -3.92
N GLN A 29 5.25 -1.98 -3.79
CA GLN A 29 4.33 -2.07 -4.92
C GLN A 29 3.14 -1.16 -4.66
N VAL A 30 2.84 -0.31 -5.65
CA VAL A 30 1.69 0.58 -5.61
C VAL A 30 0.49 -0.14 -6.23
N ILE A 31 -0.60 -0.21 -5.48
CA ILE A 31 -1.87 -0.77 -5.89
C ILE A 31 -2.83 0.40 -6.14
N PRO A 32 -3.35 0.57 -7.37
CA PRO A 32 -4.23 1.69 -7.69
C PRO A 32 -5.51 1.67 -6.85
N ALA A 33 -6.13 2.85 -6.73
CA ALA A 33 -7.41 3.03 -6.03
C ALA A 33 -8.49 2.12 -6.63
N GLY A 34 -9.28 1.46 -5.77
CA GLY A 34 -10.37 0.58 -6.20
C GLY A 34 -9.94 -0.68 -6.95
N ALA A 35 -8.64 -0.97 -7.02
CA ALA A 35 -8.13 -2.10 -7.77
C ALA A 35 -7.69 -3.26 -6.87
N SER A 36 -7.93 -4.47 -7.35
CA SER A 36 -7.28 -5.68 -6.86
C SER A 36 -6.09 -6.01 -7.75
N ALA A 37 -4.92 -6.16 -7.14
CA ALA A 37 -3.73 -6.63 -7.84
C ALA A 37 -2.99 -7.67 -7.01
N ASP A 38 -2.39 -8.63 -7.70
CA ASP A 38 -1.52 -9.61 -7.09
C ASP A 38 -0.19 -8.96 -6.71
N LEU A 39 0.33 -9.35 -5.55
CA LEU A 39 1.64 -8.91 -5.12
C LEU A 39 2.69 -9.60 -5.98
N ASP A 40 3.69 -8.82 -6.39
CA ASP A 40 4.85 -9.28 -7.10
C ASP A 40 5.52 -10.42 -6.33
N SER A 41 6.16 -11.36 -7.04
CA SER A 41 6.79 -12.54 -6.44
C SER A 41 7.80 -12.19 -5.34
N GLY A 42 8.40 -10.99 -5.39
CA GLY A 42 9.30 -10.49 -4.36
C GLY A 42 8.61 -9.94 -3.10
N LEU A 43 7.32 -9.60 -3.14
CA LEU A 43 6.53 -9.15 -1.97
C LEU A 43 5.52 -10.20 -1.48
N LYS A 44 5.19 -11.17 -2.33
CA LYS A 44 4.27 -12.25 -2.03
C LYS A 44 4.77 -13.06 -0.84
N ASN A 45 3.90 -13.19 0.16
CA ASN A 45 4.14 -13.84 1.45
C ASN A 45 5.24 -13.25 2.34
N GLU A 46 5.82 -12.13 1.93
CA GLU A 46 6.98 -11.54 2.59
C GLU A 46 6.75 -10.06 2.92
N ASN A 47 5.52 -9.57 2.80
CA ASN A 47 5.21 -8.18 3.10
C ASN A 47 5.14 -7.93 4.60
N ALA A 48 5.50 -6.74 5.04
CA ALA A 48 5.57 -6.43 6.48
C ALA A 48 4.94 -5.09 6.84
N SER A 49 4.65 -4.23 5.87
CA SER A 49 3.88 -3.00 6.10
C SER A 49 3.10 -2.57 4.86
N HIS A 50 2.07 -1.75 5.06
CA HIS A 50 1.35 -1.08 3.99
C HIS A 50 1.11 0.38 4.38
N TYR A 51 1.16 1.26 3.40
CA TYR A 51 0.86 2.68 3.52
C TYR A 51 -0.31 3.00 2.61
N LEU A 52 -1.37 3.57 3.17
CA LEU A 52 -2.46 4.09 2.40
C LEU A 52 -2.19 5.57 2.16
N ASP A 53 -1.94 5.95 0.90
CA ASP A 53 -1.71 7.34 0.54
C ASP A 53 -3.05 8.06 0.40
N ILE A 54 -3.74 8.19 1.53
CA ILE A 54 -4.88 9.09 1.61
C ILE A 54 -4.33 10.52 1.58
N PRO A 55 -4.84 11.40 0.69
CA PRO A 55 -4.79 12.81 0.97
C PRO A 55 -5.50 12.95 2.31
N LYS A 56 -4.74 13.38 3.33
CA LYS A 56 -5.33 13.79 4.60
C LYS A 56 -6.51 14.68 4.24
N PRO A 57 -7.73 14.44 4.77
CA PRO A 57 -8.80 15.39 4.57
C PRO A 57 -8.23 16.74 4.99
N CYS A 58 -8.12 17.68 4.04
CA CYS A 58 -7.71 19.04 4.33
C CYS A 58 -8.80 19.62 5.23
N VAL A 59 -8.75 19.36 6.52
CA VAL A 59 -9.55 20.05 7.52
C VAL A 59 -8.86 21.40 7.72
N GLY A 60 -9.01 22.31 6.74
CA GLY A 60 -8.57 23.69 6.88
C GLY A 60 -8.04 24.37 5.62
N VAL A 61 -6.95 23.91 5.03
CA VAL A 61 -6.29 24.63 3.92
C VAL A 61 -5.47 23.65 3.06
N CYS A 62 -5.84 23.45 1.79
CA CYS A 62 -4.90 22.90 0.81
C CYS A 62 -4.30 24.11 0.04
N PRO A 63 -2.96 24.25 -0.09
CA PRO A 63 -2.37 25.31 -0.92
C PRO A 63 -2.63 25.01 -2.41
N VAL A 64 -3.08 26.04 -3.12
CA VAL A 64 -3.21 26.10 -4.58
C VAL A 64 -1.85 26.22 -5.27
#